data_AF-A0A951FAC9-F1
#
_entry.id   AF-A0A951FAC9-F1
#
_cell.length_a   1.000
_cell.length_b   1.000
_cell.length_c   1.000
_cell.angle_alpha   90.00
_cell.angle_beta   90.00
_cell.angle_gamma   90.00
#
_symmetry.space_group_name_H-M   'P 1'
#
loop_
_entity.id
_entity.type
_entity.pdbx_description
1 polymer ?
#
loop_
_entity_poly.entity_id
_entity_poly.type
_entity_poly.pdbx_seq_one_letter_code
_entity_poly.pdbx_strand_id
1 'polypeptide(L)'
;MKLYAISDLHLACTSNRQALEALPPHPEDWLILGGDIGETEEQLRFALAVLTRRFAQLLWVPGNHDLWTMPSDRAQLRGDAKYRRLVATCREYGVLTPEDPYVAWPGSSKPYLLAPIFTLYDYSFRPDDVPAERAVAWAEETDVVCSDEFVLHPDPYSSRAEWCAARVAYTERRLSLVPKTASLIVIGHWPLRNDLVRLSRIPRFSIWCGTRRTEDWHKRFPISTVVYGHLHMRATDYRDGVRFEEVSLGYPRNWEFERGVESYLREILPGPPQPYPDTAEVAWRF
;
A
#
# COMPACT_ATOMS: atom_id res chain seq x y z
N MET A 1 -17.00 -15.53 -4.40
CA MET A 1 -16.55 -14.18 -3.97
C MET A 1 -15.27 -14.27 -3.16
N LYS A 2 -14.24 -13.59 -3.66
CA LYS A 2 -12.91 -13.47 -3.09
C LYS A 2 -12.51 -12.00 -3.01
N LEU A 3 -11.62 -11.70 -2.07
CA LEU A 3 -10.93 -10.41 -2.00
C LEU A 3 -9.50 -10.63 -2.48
N TYR A 4 -9.17 -10.07 -3.63
CA TYR A 4 -7.81 -10.06 -4.15
C TYR A 4 -7.08 -8.76 -3.80
N ALA A 5 -5.75 -8.78 -3.88
CA ALA A 5 -4.91 -7.60 -3.74
C ALA A 5 -3.73 -7.61 -4.71
N ILE A 6 -3.38 -6.42 -5.18
CA ILE A 6 -2.18 -6.14 -5.95
C ILE A 6 -1.75 -4.69 -5.71
N SER A 7 -0.46 -4.41 -5.75
CA SER A 7 0.10 -3.05 -5.66
C SER A 7 1.20 -2.86 -6.70
N ASP A 8 1.74 -1.64 -6.78
CA ASP A 8 2.96 -1.36 -7.54
C ASP A 8 2.78 -1.73 -9.02
N LEU A 9 1.64 -1.32 -9.60
CA LEU A 9 1.32 -1.57 -11.01
C LEU A 9 2.19 -0.73 -11.95
N HIS A 10 2.68 0.44 -11.51
CA HIS A 10 3.60 1.29 -12.26
C HIS A 10 3.20 1.49 -13.73
N LEU A 11 1.98 1.98 -13.97
CA LEU A 11 1.37 2.03 -15.32
C LEU A 11 2.01 3.03 -16.29
N ALA A 12 3.05 3.75 -15.87
CA ALA A 12 3.98 4.40 -16.78
C ALA A 12 4.75 3.38 -17.65
N CYS A 13 4.93 2.14 -17.16
CA CYS A 13 5.50 1.04 -17.92
C CYS A 13 4.47 0.45 -18.89
N THR A 14 4.73 0.55 -20.20
CA THR A 14 3.82 0.07 -21.25
C THR A 14 3.43 -1.39 -21.09
N SER A 15 4.37 -2.27 -20.71
CA SER A 15 4.08 -3.70 -20.49
C SER A 15 3.12 -3.93 -19.33
N ASN A 16 3.29 -3.21 -18.21
CA ASN A 16 2.37 -3.31 -17.07
C ASN A 16 0.97 -2.78 -17.44
N ARG A 17 0.91 -1.72 -18.25
CA ARG A 17 -0.35 -1.18 -18.79
C ARG A 17 -1.08 -2.19 -19.66
N GLN A 18 -0.37 -2.84 -20.58
CA GLN A 18 -0.92 -3.89 -21.44
C GLN A 18 -1.38 -5.11 -20.65
N ALA A 19 -0.60 -5.50 -19.62
CA ALA A 19 -0.96 -6.60 -18.75
C ALA A 19 -2.23 -6.31 -17.94
N LEU A 20 -2.37 -5.08 -17.43
CA LEU A 20 -3.60 -4.64 -16.78
C LEU A 20 -4.77 -4.70 -17.76
N GLU A 21 -4.63 -4.28 -19.02
CA GLU A 21 -5.68 -4.41 -20.04
C GLU A 21 -6.00 -5.86 -20.39
N ALA A 22 -5.08 -6.81 -20.20
CA ALA A 22 -5.31 -8.22 -20.49
C ALA A 22 -5.97 -9.00 -19.34
N LEU A 23 -6.02 -8.45 -18.12
CA LEU A 23 -6.60 -9.13 -16.95
C LEU A 23 -8.08 -9.55 -17.21
N PRO A 24 -8.47 -10.81 -17.02
CA PRO A 24 -9.85 -11.23 -17.25
C PRO A 24 -10.85 -10.61 -16.25
N PRO A 25 -12.15 -10.63 -16.54
CA PRO A 25 -13.17 -10.18 -15.60
C PRO A 25 -13.36 -11.16 -14.43
N HIS A 26 -13.48 -10.63 -13.22
CA HIS A 26 -13.81 -11.29 -11.96
C HIS A 26 -15.07 -10.65 -11.33
N PRO A 27 -16.23 -10.74 -12.00
CA PRO A 27 -17.38 -9.87 -11.73
C PRO A 27 -18.02 -10.05 -10.34
N GLU A 28 -17.67 -11.11 -9.62
CA GLU A 28 -18.13 -11.38 -8.25
C GLU A 28 -17.12 -10.99 -7.17
N ASP A 29 -15.89 -10.65 -7.56
CA ASP A 29 -14.77 -10.49 -6.62
C ASP A 29 -14.43 -9.02 -6.41
N TRP A 30 -13.77 -8.74 -5.28
CA TRP A 30 -13.28 -7.40 -4.94
C TRP A 30 -11.77 -7.35 -5.14
N LEU A 31 -11.24 -6.17 -5.45
CA LEU A 31 -9.79 -5.96 -5.63
C LEU A 31 -9.28 -4.78 -4.80
N ILE A 32 -8.22 -5.04 -4.05
CA ILE A 32 -7.38 -4.03 -3.39
C ILE A 32 -6.29 -3.58 -4.35
N LEU A 33 -6.17 -2.26 -4.50
CA LEU A 33 -5.11 -1.53 -5.18
C LEU A 33 -4.22 -0.88 -4.11
N GLY A 34 -3.13 -1.57 -3.76
CA GLY A 34 -2.24 -1.26 -2.64
C GLY A 34 -1.23 -0.14 -2.88
N GLY A 35 -1.58 0.88 -3.66
CA GLY A 35 -0.70 1.99 -4.02
C GLY A 35 0.22 1.72 -5.21
N ASP A 36 0.87 2.79 -5.66
CA ASP A 36 1.78 2.84 -6.81
C ASP A 36 1.12 2.32 -8.10
N ILE A 37 -0.06 2.87 -8.39
CA ILE A 37 -0.79 2.59 -9.63
C ILE A 37 -0.11 3.29 -10.80
N GLY A 38 0.31 4.52 -10.59
CA GLY A 38 1.09 5.30 -11.54
C GLY A 38 1.57 6.59 -10.91
N GLU A 39 2.06 7.49 -11.72
CA GLU A 39 2.59 8.80 -11.33
C GLU A 39 1.55 9.91 -11.55
N THR A 40 0.57 9.68 -12.43
CA THR A 40 -0.40 10.69 -12.87
C THR A 40 -1.85 10.32 -12.59
N GLU A 41 -2.72 11.32 -12.47
CA GLU A 41 -4.16 11.12 -12.35
C GLU A 41 -4.75 10.37 -13.55
N GLU A 42 -4.22 10.61 -14.76
CA GLU A 42 -4.65 9.92 -15.98
C GLU A 42 -4.39 8.41 -15.91
N GLN A 43 -3.22 8.01 -15.39
CA GLN A 43 -2.90 6.60 -15.19
C GLN A 43 -3.83 5.94 -14.15
N LEU A 44 -4.15 6.66 -13.06
CA LEU A 44 -5.15 6.19 -12.09
C LEU A 44 -6.52 6.03 -12.77
N ARG A 45 -7.01 7.05 -13.48
CA ARG A 45 -8.30 6.99 -14.21
C ARG A 45 -8.37 5.83 -15.18
N PHE A 46 -7.28 5.61 -15.91
CA PHE A 46 -7.15 4.47 -16.81
C PHE A 46 -7.30 3.13 -16.05
N ALA A 47 -6.57 2.95 -14.95
CA ALA A 47 -6.65 1.74 -14.14
C ALA A 47 -8.08 1.50 -13.63
N LEU A 48 -8.71 2.53 -13.08
CA LEU A 48 -10.07 2.45 -12.55
C LEU A 48 -11.09 2.14 -13.66
N ALA A 49 -10.96 2.75 -14.84
CA ALA A 49 -11.85 2.48 -15.98
C ALA A 49 -11.79 1.04 -16.47
N VAL A 50 -10.61 0.41 -16.41
CA VAL A 50 -10.42 -1.00 -16.75
C VAL A 50 -10.98 -1.90 -15.64
N LEU A 51 -10.57 -1.66 -14.40
CA LEU A 51 -10.81 -2.58 -13.28
C LEU A 51 -12.24 -2.54 -12.75
N THR A 52 -12.93 -1.40 -12.79
CA THR A 52 -14.34 -1.31 -12.37
C THR A 52 -15.28 -2.09 -13.29
N ARG A 53 -14.85 -2.43 -14.51
CA ARG A 53 -15.58 -3.33 -15.42
C ARG A 53 -15.30 -4.81 -15.15
N ARG A 54 -14.33 -5.10 -14.29
CA ARG A 54 -13.80 -6.45 -14.04
C ARG A 54 -14.07 -6.95 -12.64
N PHE A 55 -14.11 -6.08 -11.65
CA PHE A 55 -14.36 -6.44 -10.26
C PHE A 55 -15.63 -5.78 -9.76
N ALA A 56 -16.34 -6.45 -8.84
CA ALA A 56 -17.57 -5.95 -8.24
C ALA A 56 -17.34 -4.69 -7.40
N GLN A 57 -16.17 -4.56 -6.77
CA GLN A 57 -15.80 -3.42 -5.96
C GLN A 57 -14.27 -3.28 -5.93
N LEU A 58 -13.80 -2.04 -5.92
CA LEU A 58 -12.38 -1.72 -5.74
C LEU A 58 -12.16 -0.99 -4.42
N LEU A 59 -10.99 -1.20 -3.82
CA LEU A 59 -10.43 -0.39 -2.75
C LEU A 59 -9.08 0.13 -3.22
N TRP A 60 -8.83 1.42 -3.07
CA TRP A 60 -7.56 2.04 -3.43
C TRP A 60 -6.93 2.71 -2.21
N VAL A 61 -5.61 2.61 -2.10
CA VAL A 61 -4.78 3.41 -1.19
C VAL A 61 -3.65 4.05 -1.99
N PRO A 62 -3.20 5.26 -1.63
CA PRO A 62 -2.08 5.90 -2.32
C PRO A 62 -0.75 5.23 -1.93
N GLY A 63 0.12 5.03 -2.92
CA GLY A 63 1.55 4.84 -2.72
C GLY A 63 2.33 6.15 -2.89
N ASN A 64 3.65 6.10 -2.84
CA ASN A 64 4.47 7.31 -3.02
C ASN A 64 4.41 7.82 -4.46
N HIS A 65 4.42 6.94 -5.47
CA HIS A 65 4.38 7.33 -6.88
C HIS A 65 3.06 8.03 -7.23
N ASP A 66 1.94 7.56 -6.67
CA ASP A 66 0.65 8.21 -6.88
C ASP A 66 0.69 9.68 -6.43
N LEU A 67 1.50 10.01 -5.43
CA LEU A 67 1.65 11.34 -4.84
C LEU A 67 2.72 12.22 -5.50
N TRP A 68 3.50 11.70 -6.46
CA TRP A 68 4.58 12.44 -7.11
C TRP A 68 4.08 13.56 -8.01
N THR A 69 4.54 14.80 -7.81
CA THR A 69 4.26 15.88 -8.75
C THR A 69 5.39 15.95 -9.78
N MET A 70 5.21 15.26 -10.90
CA MET A 70 6.22 15.25 -11.96
C MET A 70 6.31 16.62 -12.64
N PRO A 71 7.49 17.07 -13.11
CA PRO A 71 7.63 18.33 -13.84
C PRO A 71 6.73 18.45 -15.08
N SER A 72 6.35 17.33 -15.67
CA SER A 72 5.44 17.25 -16.82
C SER A 72 3.96 17.34 -16.46
N ASP A 73 3.58 17.28 -15.18
CA ASP A 73 2.20 17.37 -14.74
C ASP A 73 1.66 18.78 -14.98
N ARG A 74 0.64 18.94 -15.82
CA ARG A 74 0.07 20.26 -16.12
C ARG A 74 -0.74 20.85 -14.97
N ALA A 75 -1.35 20.00 -14.14
CA ALA A 75 -2.18 20.45 -13.03
C ALA A 75 -1.33 20.97 -11.87
N GLN A 76 -0.08 20.51 -11.76
CA GLN A 76 0.90 20.89 -10.71
C GLN A 76 0.30 20.80 -9.29
N LEU A 77 -0.69 19.91 -9.10
CA LEU A 77 -1.22 19.62 -7.78
C LEU A 77 -0.19 18.82 -7.00
N ARG A 78 0.02 19.19 -5.74
CA ARG A 78 1.04 18.58 -4.87
C ARG A 78 0.50 18.35 -3.46
N GLY A 79 1.18 17.50 -2.69
CA GLY A 79 0.83 17.21 -1.30
C GLY A 79 -0.62 16.76 -1.08
N ASP A 80 -1.24 17.25 0.01
CA ASP A 80 -2.62 16.90 0.36
C ASP A 80 -3.59 17.28 -0.76
N ALA A 81 -3.37 18.39 -1.48
CA ALA A 81 -4.24 18.77 -2.60
C ALA A 81 -4.25 17.73 -3.72
N LYS A 82 -3.08 17.18 -4.08
CA LYS A 82 -3.00 16.05 -5.04
C LYS A 82 -3.70 14.82 -4.48
N TYR A 83 -3.43 14.44 -3.24
CA TYR A 83 -4.08 13.31 -2.59
C TYR A 83 -5.62 13.43 -2.63
N ARG A 84 -6.17 14.59 -2.26
CA ARG A 84 -7.62 14.86 -2.30
C ARG A 84 -8.19 14.77 -3.71
N ARG A 85 -7.44 15.21 -4.73
CA ARG A 85 -7.84 15.04 -6.13
C ARG A 85 -7.93 13.57 -6.52
N LEU A 86 -6.96 12.74 -6.13
CA LEU A 86 -7.00 11.30 -6.41
C LEU A 86 -8.15 10.61 -5.68
N VAL A 87 -8.43 10.97 -4.42
CA VAL A 87 -9.61 10.49 -3.68
C VAL A 87 -10.91 10.87 -4.42
N ALA A 88 -11.02 12.11 -4.91
CA ALA A 88 -12.17 12.54 -5.69
C ALA A 88 -12.31 11.71 -6.98
N THR A 89 -11.21 11.47 -7.69
CA THR A 89 -11.18 10.57 -8.86
C THR A 89 -11.66 9.17 -8.50
N CYS A 90 -11.18 8.55 -7.42
CA CYS A 90 -11.67 7.24 -6.98
C CYS A 90 -13.19 7.23 -6.74
N ARG A 91 -13.74 8.27 -6.14
CA ARG A 91 -15.18 8.40 -5.88
C ARG A 91 -16.01 8.51 -7.15
N GLU A 92 -15.51 9.15 -8.21
CA GLU A 92 -16.16 9.19 -9.52
C GLU A 92 -16.37 7.77 -10.10
N TYR A 93 -15.54 6.81 -9.70
CA TYR A 93 -15.60 5.41 -10.12
C TYR A 93 -16.21 4.47 -9.05
N GLY A 94 -16.74 5.00 -7.93
CA GLY A 94 -17.28 4.18 -6.84
C GLY A 94 -16.24 3.36 -6.07
N VAL A 95 -14.97 3.77 -6.12
CA VAL A 95 -13.85 3.07 -5.47
C VAL A 95 -13.71 3.56 -4.03
N LEU A 96 -13.58 2.63 -3.08
CA LEU A 96 -13.37 2.95 -1.67
C LEU A 96 -11.95 3.42 -1.41
N THR A 97 -11.79 4.43 -0.56
CA THR A 97 -10.52 5.09 -0.28
C THR A 97 -10.22 5.12 1.23
N PRO A 98 -9.03 5.58 1.65
CA PRO A 98 -8.75 5.79 3.07
C PRO A 98 -9.66 6.82 3.73
N GLU A 99 -10.42 7.63 2.99
CA GLU A 99 -11.27 8.68 3.55
C GLU A 99 -12.73 8.23 3.75
N ASP A 100 -13.09 7.04 3.27
CA ASP A 100 -14.44 6.49 3.39
C ASP A 100 -14.55 5.57 4.62
N PRO A 101 -15.76 5.32 5.16
CA PRO A 101 -15.95 4.41 6.30
C PRO A 101 -15.38 3.00 6.03
N TYR A 102 -14.89 2.33 7.08
CA TYR A 102 -14.48 0.92 6.96
C TYR A 102 -15.71 0.05 6.66
N VAL A 103 -15.58 -0.82 5.66
CA VAL A 103 -16.71 -1.62 5.16
C VAL A 103 -16.61 -3.06 5.62
N ALA A 104 -17.75 -3.68 5.90
CA ALA A 104 -17.80 -5.11 6.19
C ALA A 104 -17.58 -5.91 4.91
N TRP A 105 -16.75 -6.96 5.02
CA TRP A 105 -16.64 -7.95 3.95
C TRP A 105 -17.94 -8.78 3.88
N PRO A 106 -18.63 -8.81 2.73
CA PRO A 106 -19.89 -9.53 2.61
C PRO A 106 -19.72 -11.05 2.74
N GLY A 107 -20.74 -11.71 3.28
CA GLY A 107 -20.89 -13.17 3.20
C GLY A 107 -19.93 -14.00 4.07
N SER A 108 -19.16 -13.40 4.97
CA SER A 108 -18.37 -14.15 5.96
C SER A 108 -19.10 -14.31 7.29
N SER A 109 -18.96 -15.49 7.90
CA SER A 109 -19.39 -15.72 9.29
C SER A 109 -18.51 -14.99 10.30
N LYS A 110 -17.28 -14.62 9.91
CA LYS A 110 -16.40 -13.74 10.68
C LYS A 110 -16.68 -12.28 10.28
N PRO A 111 -16.77 -11.34 11.25
CA PRO A 111 -17.03 -9.93 10.98
C PRO A 111 -15.77 -9.22 10.48
N TYR A 112 -15.30 -9.56 9.28
CA TYR A 112 -14.16 -8.88 8.66
C TYR A 112 -14.54 -7.45 8.29
N LEU A 113 -13.67 -6.50 8.66
CA LEU A 113 -13.77 -5.09 8.27
C LEU A 113 -12.56 -4.71 7.43
N LEU A 114 -12.81 -4.16 6.24
CA LEU A 114 -11.76 -3.67 5.34
C LEU A 114 -11.43 -2.22 5.70
N ALA A 115 -10.15 -1.97 6.00
CA ALA A 115 -9.66 -0.69 6.47
C ALA A 115 -8.54 -0.15 5.57
N PRO A 116 -8.89 0.53 4.45
CA PRO A 116 -7.94 1.33 3.69
C PRO A 116 -7.36 2.46 4.57
N ILE A 117 -6.04 2.61 4.55
CA ILE A 117 -5.29 3.60 5.31
C ILE A 117 -4.25 4.29 4.43
N PHE A 118 -3.81 5.46 4.86
CA PHE A 118 -2.71 6.21 4.26
C PHE A 118 -1.87 6.77 5.41
N THR A 119 -0.61 6.36 5.51
CA THR A 119 0.30 6.70 6.62
C THR A 119 1.55 7.44 6.19
N LEU A 120 2.06 7.26 4.96
CA LEU A 120 3.36 7.77 4.53
C LEU A 120 4.50 7.20 5.43
N TYR A 121 5.60 7.94 5.60
CA TYR A 121 6.76 7.61 6.41
C TYR A 121 7.33 8.85 7.11
N ASP A 122 8.14 8.64 8.15
CA ASP A 122 8.73 9.70 8.98
C ASP A 122 10.24 9.53 9.24
N TYR A 123 10.92 8.74 8.41
CA TYR A 123 12.36 8.46 8.54
C TYR A 123 12.76 7.73 9.82
N SER A 124 11.80 7.14 10.55
CA SER A 124 12.09 6.41 11.80
C SER A 124 12.63 5.00 11.59
N PHE A 125 12.58 4.45 10.39
CA PHE A 125 13.22 3.16 10.04
C PHE A 125 14.75 3.29 9.79
N ARG A 126 15.37 4.32 10.35
CA ARG A 126 16.83 4.46 10.49
C ARG A 126 17.32 3.72 11.76
N PRO A 127 18.63 3.45 11.90
CA PRO A 127 19.23 3.02 13.16
C PRO A 127 19.02 4.01 14.30
N ASP A 128 18.98 3.54 15.56
CA ASP A 128 18.70 4.39 16.73
C ASP A 128 19.77 5.45 16.99
N ASP A 129 21.01 5.17 16.60
CA ASP A 129 22.17 6.05 16.73
C ASP A 129 22.24 7.13 15.64
N VAL A 130 21.43 7.01 14.58
CA VAL A 130 21.31 8.03 13.53
C VAL A 130 20.24 9.05 13.95
N PRO A 131 20.55 10.36 14.05
CA PRO A 131 19.54 11.39 14.30
C PRO A 131 18.53 11.52 13.15
N ALA A 132 17.28 11.88 13.45
CA ALA A 132 16.20 11.93 12.44
C ALA A 132 16.50 12.93 11.32
N GLU A 133 17.03 14.10 11.68
CA GLU A 133 17.44 15.17 10.79
C GLU A 133 18.63 14.80 9.90
N ARG A 134 19.35 13.71 10.22
CA ARG A 134 20.47 13.18 9.44
C ARG A 134 20.10 11.95 8.64
N ALA A 135 18.86 11.45 8.71
CA ALA A 135 18.47 10.19 8.10
C ALA A 135 18.74 10.14 6.58
N VAL A 136 18.36 11.20 5.86
CA VAL A 136 18.60 11.28 4.39
C VAL A 136 20.08 11.36 4.08
N ALA A 137 20.83 12.23 4.77
CA ALA A 137 22.29 12.34 4.61
C ALA A 137 23.00 11.02 4.93
N TRP A 138 22.51 10.27 5.93
CA TRP A 138 23.01 8.93 6.25
C TRP A 138 22.73 7.94 5.11
N ALA A 139 21.57 7.98 4.45
CA ALA A 139 21.35 7.12 3.28
C ALA A 139 22.26 7.50 2.09
N GLU A 140 22.44 8.81 1.87
CA GLU A 140 23.30 9.38 0.82
C GLU A 140 24.76 8.95 0.91
N GLU A 141 25.30 8.69 2.11
CA GLU A 141 26.66 8.15 2.29
C GLU A 141 26.89 6.79 1.58
N THR A 142 25.81 6.11 1.16
CA THR A 142 25.86 4.87 0.38
C THR A 142 25.22 5.02 -1.01
N ASP A 143 25.15 6.24 -1.53
CA ASP A 143 24.55 6.58 -2.82
C ASP A 143 23.07 6.17 -2.95
N VAL A 144 22.34 6.07 -1.82
CA VAL A 144 20.91 5.75 -1.79
C VAL A 144 20.11 7.02 -1.54
N VAL A 145 19.35 7.44 -2.56
CA VAL A 145 18.42 8.58 -2.48
C VAL A 145 17.09 8.20 -3.10
N CYS A 146 15.99 8.47 -2.38
CA CYS A 146 14.64 8.27 -2.91
C CYS A 146 14.18 9.47 -3.74
N SER A 147 13.56 9.22 -4.89
CA SER A 147 12.96 10.26 -5.74
C SER A 147 11.94 11.12 -4.99
N ASP A 148 11.30 10.57 -3.98
CA ASP A 148 10.35 11.28 -3.13
C ASP A 148 10.90 12.60 -2.56
N GLU A 149 12.20 12.67 -2.28
CA GLU A 149 12.83 13.91 -1.77
C GLU A 149 12.70 15.09 -2.74
N PHE A 150 12.49 14.80 -4.04
CA PHE A 150 12.39 15.80 -5.10
C PHE A 150 10.96 16.02 -5.59
N VAL A 151 10.13 14.97 -5.61
CA VAL A 151 8.80 15.02 -6.26
C VAL A 151 7.61 14.72 -5.33
N LEU A 152 7.83 14.20 -4.12
CA LEU A 152 6.77 14.01 -3.13
C LEU A 152 6.76 15.20 -2.16
N HIS A 153 6.04 16.24 -2.55
CA HIS A 153 5.91 17.45 -1.75
C HIS A 153 4.88 17.27 -0.63
N PRO A 154 5.17 17.71 0.61
CA PRO A 154 4.30 17.49 1.76
C PRO A 154 3.27 18.60 2.00
N ASP A 155 3.07 19.56 1.08
CA ASP A 155 2.15 20.69 1.29
C ASP A 155 0.76 20.21 1.79
N PRO A 156 0.14 20.89 2.78
CA PRO A 156 0.57 22.11 3.47
C PRO A 156 1.47 21.83 4.70
N TYR A 157 1.85 20.58 4.95
CA TYR A 157 2.71 20.22 6.08
C TYR A 157 4.15 20.68 5.81
N SER A 158 4.91 20.97 6.87
CA SER A 158 6.29 21.46 6.69
C SER A 158 7.26 20.35 6.26
N SER A 159 6.90 19.08 6.49
CA SER A 159 7.70 17.92 6.11
C SER A 159 6.82 16.68 5.87
N ARG A 160 7.38 15.69 5.17
CA ARG A 160 6.77 14.35 5.01
C ARG A 160 6.54 13.67 6.35
N ALA A 161 7.45 13.84 7.31
CA ALA A 161 7.30 13.32 8.66
C ALA A 161 6.11 13.94 9.41
N GLU A 162 5.87 15.25 9.27
CA GLU A 162 4.67 15.89 9.85
C GLU A 162 3.38 15.43 9.17
N TRP A 163 3.38 15.27 7.85
CA TRP A 163 2.22 14.73 7.15
C TRP A 163 1.93 13.30 7.58
N CYS A 164 2.96 12.45 7.65
CA CYS A 164 2.89 11.11 8.21
C CYS A 164 2.30 11.14 9.62
N ALA A 165 2.77 12.06 10.47
CA ALA A 165 2.30 12.17 11.83
C ALA A 165 0.80 12.49 11.93
N ALA A 166 0.31 13.39 11.09
CA ALA A 166 -1.12 13.74 11.00
C ALA A 166 -1.95 12.55 10.48
N ARG A 167 -1.45 11.83 9.47
CA ARG A 167 -2.09 10.65 8.89
C ARG A 167 -2.17 9.46 9.85
N VAL A 168 -1.10 9.22 10.62
CA VAL A 168 -1.07 8.22 11.69
C VAL A 168 -2.11 8.55 12.75
N ALA A 169 -2.14 9.79 13.27
CA ALA A 169 -3.11 10.21 14.29
C ALA A 169 -4.57 10.09 13.80
N TYR A 170 -4.83 10.50 12.55
CA TYR A 170 -6.14 10.34 11.91
C TYR A 170 -6.57 8.87 11.86
N THR A 171 -5.67 8.00 11.42
CA THR A 171 -5.93 6.56 11.29
C THR A 171 -6.11 5.88 12.65
N GLU A 172 -5.25 6.16 13.64
CA GLU A 172 -5.36 5.60 15.00
C GLU A 172 -6.71 5.91 15.63
N ARG A 173 -7.19 7.15 15.49
CA ARG A 173 -8.51 7.54 16.00
C ARG A 173 -9.60 6.64 15.40
N ARG A 174 -9.55 6.35 14.10
CA ARG A 174 -10.54 5.51 13.42
C ARG A 174 -10.42 4.04 13.84
N LEU A 175 -9.21 3.50 13.92
CA LEU A 175 -8.97 2.14 14.39
C LEU A 175 -9.46 1.95 15.83
N SER A 176 -9.32 2.96 16.70
CA SER A 176 -9.79 2.91 18.09
C SER A 176 -11.32 2.81 18.25
N LEU A 177 -12.08 3.18 17.21
CA LEU A 177 -13.55 3.08 17.20
C LEU A 177 -14.04 1.71 16.74
N VAL A 178 -13.15 0.83 16.25
CA VAL A 178 -13.52 -0.50 15.78
C VAL A 178 -13.78 -1.43 16.96
N PRO A 179 -14.91 -2.17 16.99
CA PRO A 179 -15.18 -3.14 18.04
C PRO A 179 -14.10 -4.22 18.11
N LYS A 180 -13.68 -4.60 19.32
CA LYS A 180 -12.68 -5.67 19.54
C LYS A 180 -13.09 -7.03 18.99
N THR A 181 -14.38 -7.24 18.72
CA THR A 181 -14.93 -8.47 18.12
C THR A 181 -14.80 -8.51 16.60
N ALA A 182 -14.47 -7.39 15.95
CA ALA A 182 -14.22 -7.35 14.51
C ALA A 182 -12.90 -8.02 14.15
N SER A 183 -12.71 -8.31 12.87
CA SER A 183 -11.45 -8.82 12.32
C SER A 183 -10.97 -7.86 11.23
N LEU A 184 -10.07 -6.93 11.55
CA LEU A 184 -9.62 -5.91 10.61
C LEU A 184 -8.67 -6.51 9.57
N ILE A 185 -8.88 -6.08 8.32
CA ILE A 185 -7.91 -6.18 7.23
C ILE A 185 -7.45 -4.76 6.95
N VAL A 186 -6.27 -4.43 7.46
CA VAL A 186 -5.67 -3.10 7.25
C VAL A 186 -4.94 -3.10 5.92
N ILE A 187 -5.22 -2.10 5.09
CA ILE A 187 -4.75 -2.01 3.72
C ILE A 187 -4.01 -0.69 3.59
N GLY A 188 -2.70 -0.72 3.38
CA GLY A 188 -1.88 0.48 3.16
C GLY A 188 -0.84 0.21 2.08
N HIS A 189 -0.03 1.20 1.73
CA HIS A 189 1.08 0.98 0.79
C HIS A 189 2.38 0.63 1.52
N TRP A 190 2.73 1.40 2.55
CA TRP A 190 3.93 1.16 3.37
C TRP A 190 3.75 0.00 4.35
N PRO A 191 4.78 -0.84 4.59
CA PRO A 191 4.77 -1.79 5.69
C PRO A 191 4.58 -1.08 7.03
N LEU A 192 3.79 -1.69 7.92
CA LEU A 192 3.50 -1.12 9.25
C LEU A 192 4.57 -1.43 10.31
N ARG A 193 5.60 -2.21 9.95
CA ARG A 193 6.68 -2.65 10.85
C ARG A 193 8.03 -2.62 10.14
N ASN A 194 9.07 -2.24 10.87
CA ASN A 194 10.43 -2.15 10.33
C ASN A 194 10.99 -3.54 9.96
N ASP A 195 10.70 -4.59 10.74
CA ASP A 195 11.21 -5.95 10.50
C ASP A 195 10.65 -6.64 9.24
N LEU A 196 9.67 -6.02 8.58
CA LEU A 196 9.16 -6.46 7.27
C LEU A 196 9.99 -5.90 6.11
N VAL A 197 10.82 -4.87 6.35
CA VAL A 197 11.67 -4.23 5.35
C VAL A 197 12.97 -5.02 5.21
N ARG A 198 13.08 -5.83 4.16
CA ARG A 198 14.20 -6.77 3.92
C ARG A 198 15.09 -6.38 2.73
N LEU A 199 15.43 -5.10 2.62
CA LEU A 199 16.18 -4.53 1.50
C LEU A 199 17.69 -4.83 1.60
N SER A 200 18.12 -6.04 1.23
CA SER A 200 19.52 -6.47 1.38
C SER A 200 20.52 -5.70 0.50
N ARG A 201 20.10 -5.22 -0.67
CA ARG A 201 20.98 -4.50 -1.62
C ARG A 201 21.09 -3.00 -1.34
N ILE A 202 20.05 -2.41 -0.76
CA ILE A 202 19.94 -0.98 -0.48
C ILE A 202 19.35 -0.75 0.92
N PRO A 203 19.99 -1.27 1.98
CA PRO A 203 19.40 -1.32 3.32
C PRO A 203 19.04 0.07 3.87
N ARG A 204 19.81 1.11 3.50
CA ARG A 204 19.54 2.49 3.95
C ARG A 204 18.28 3.11 3.33
N PHE A 205 17.69 2.48 2.31
CA PHE A 205 16.40 2.89 1.76
C PHE A 205 15.24 2.69 2.76
N SER A 206 15.46 1.92 3.84
CA SER A 206 14.46 1.66 4.88
C SER A 206 13.78 2.91 5.43
N ILE A 207 14.46 4.05 5.47
CA ILE A 207 13.93 5.30 6.05
C ILE A 207 12.70 5.83 5.30
N TRP A 208 12.51 5.47 4.03
CA TRP A 208 11.33 5.83 3.22
C TRP A 208 10.23 4.76 3.26
N CYS A 209 10.42 3.66 4.01
CA CYS A 209 9.53 2.51 3.98
C CYS A 209 8.45 2.50 5.06
N GLY A 210 8.38 3.48 5.97
CA GLY A 210 7.29 3.54 6.95
C GLY A 210 7.62 4.35 8.20
N THR A 211 6.90 4.05 9.28
CA THR A 211 7.05 4.72 10.59
C THR A 211 6.99 3.71 11.73
N ARG A 212 7.82 3.91 12.76
CA ARG A 212 7.79 3.09 13.97
C ARG A 212 6.52 3.30 14.80
N ARG A 213 5.76 4.36 14.54
CA ARG A 213 4.50 4.66 15.24
C ARG A 213 3.41 3.62 15.00
N THR A 214 3.54 2.77 13.99
CA THR A 214 2.58 1.71 13.67
C THR A 214 3.03 0.31 14.08
N GLU A 215 4.23 0.16 14.68
CA GLU A 215 4.83 -1.17 14.90
C GLU A 215 3.98 -2.13 15.73
N ASP A 216 3.16 -1.59 16.63
CA ASP A 216 2.35 -2.35 17.57
C ASP A 216 0.85 -2.30 17.25
N TRP A 217 0.46 -1.69 16.13
CA TRP A 217 -0.95 -1.60 15.73
C TRP A 217 -1.60 -2.97 15.61
N HIS A 218 -0.88 -3.96 15.08
CA HIS A 218 -1.39 -5.33 14.93
C HIS A 218 -1.66 -6.03 16.26
N LYS A 219 -1.08 -5.54 17.36
CA LYS A 219 -1.34 -6.00 18.73
C LYS A 219 -2.39 -5.15 19.45
N ARG A 220 -2.44 -3.85 19.18
CA ARG A 220 -3.34 -2.87 19.84
C ARG A 220 -4.75 -2.88 19.29
N PHE A 221 -4.91 -3.12 18.00
CA PHE A 221 -6.18 -3.15 17.30
C PHE A 221 -6.50 -4.58 16.86
N PRO A 222 -7.78 -4.93 16.62
CA PRO A 222 -8.17 -6.30 16.27
C PRO A 222 -7.84 -6.62 14.80
N ILE A 223 -6.57 -6.49 14.42
CA ILE A 223 -6.05 -6.71 13.07
C ILE A 223 -5.76 -8.20 12.88
N SER A 224 -6.24 -8.74 11.78
CA SER A 224 -6.06 -10.14 11.38
C SER A 224 -5.20 -10.28 10.13
N THR A 225 -5.18 -9.25 9.28
CA THR A 225 -4.32 -9.18 8.11
C THR A 225 -3.91 -7.74 7.84
N VAL A 226 -2.66 -7.53 7.43
CA VAL A 226 -2.14 -6.28 6.87
C VAL A 226 -1.74 -6.54 5.42
N VAL A 227 -2.23 -5.73 4.49
CA VAL A 227 -1.89 -5.77 3.07
C VAL A 227 -1.07 -4.53 2.73
N TYR A 228 0.08 -4.71 2.09
CA TYR A 228 1.00 -3.63 1.71
C TYR A 228 1.82 -3.95 0.46
N GLY A 229 2.54 -2.94 -0.06
CA GLY A 229 3.36 -3.01 -1.26
C GLY A 229 4.73 -2.39 -1.03
N HIS A 230 5.13 -1.48 -1.93
CA HIS A 230 6.29 -0.58 -1.82
C HIS A 230 7.66 -1.24 -1.97
N LEU A 231 7.85 -2.42 -1.37
CA LEU A 231 9.16 -3.07 -1.30
C LEU A 231 9.53 -3.82 -2.58
N HIS A 232 8.56 -4.11 -3.45
CA HIS A 232 8.71 -5.01 -4.60
C HIS A 232 9.25 -6.39 -4.20
N MET A 233 8.80 -6.88 -3.05
CA MET A 233 9.30 -8.09 -2.40
C MET A 233 8.15 -8.99 -1.93
N ARG A 234 7.39 -9.51 -2.90
CA ARG A 234 6.21 -10.34 -2.67
C ARG A 234 6.46 -11.45 -1.66
N ALA A 235 5.71 -11.40 -0.56
CA ALA A 235 5.88 -12.32 0.55
C ALA A 235 4.59 -12.44 1.36
N THR A 236 4.50 -13.52 2.13
CA THR A 236 3.59 -13.67 3.26
C THR A 236 4.42 -13.83 4.53
N ASP A 237 4.14 -12.98 5.52
CA ASP A 237 4.76 -12.99 6.84
C ASP A 237 3.69 -13.20 7.93
N TYR A 238 4.10 -13.73 9.08
CA TYR A 238 3.25 -13.81 10.27
C TYR A 238 3.97 -13.19 11.47
N ARG A 239 3.30 -12.31 12.21
CA ARG A 239 3.79 -11.72 13.46
C ARG A 239 2.66 -11.70 14.47
N ASP A 240 2.89 -12.27 15.65
CA ASP A 240 1.90 -12.28 16.75
C ASP A 240 0.53 -12.82 16.30
N GLY A 241 0.51 -13.83 15.43
CA GLY A 241 -0.72 -14.42 14.86
C GLY A 241 -1.39 -13.59 13.76
N VAL A 242 -0.84 -12.43 13.38
CA VAL A 242 -1.33 -11.56 12.31
C VAL A 242 -0.58 -11.82 11.02
N ARG A 243 -1.32 -11.94 9.91
CA ARG A 243 -0.77 -12.15 8.57
C ARG A 243 -0.40 -10.82 7.91
N PHE A 244 0.77 -10.74 7.31
CA PHE A 244 1.24 -9.58 6.54
C PHE A 244 1.48 -10.03 5.10
N GLU A 245 0.87 -9.36 4.15
CA GLU A 245 0.92 -9.70 2.73
C GLU A 245 1.55 -8.55 1.94
N GLU A 246 2.75 -8.79 1.43
CA GLU A 246 3.37 -7.93 0.41
C GLU A 246 2.87 -8.41 -0.97
N VAL A 247 2.23 -7.49 -1.70
CA VAL A 247 1.46 -7.79 -2.92
C VAL A 247 1.92 -7.02 -4.16
N SER A 248 3.17 -6.56 -4.17
CA SER A 248 3.72 -5.73 -5.25
C SER A 248 3.88 -6.50 -6.55
N LEU A 249 3.36 -5.98 -7.66
CA LEU A 249 3.74 -6.44 -9.00
C LEU A 249 5.17 -5.96 -9.34
N GLY A 250 5.39 -4.66 -9.17
CA GLY A 250 6.66 -3.99 -9.41
C GLY A 250 6.93 -3.67 -10.89
N TYR A 251 8.18 -3.31 -11.18
CA TYR A 251 8.62 -3.00 -12.55
C TYR A 251 8.65 -4.25 -13.44
N PRO A 252 8.72 -4.11 -14.78
CA PRO A 252 8.74 -5.27 -15.69
C PRO A 252 9.84 -6.31 -15.40
N ARG A 253 10.95 -5.93 -14.76
CA ARG A 253 12.01 -6.85 -14.33
C ARG A 253 11.66 -7.67 -13.07
N ASN A 254 10.58 -7.32 -12.38
CA ASN A 254 10.17 -7.92 -11.12
C ASN A 254 9.14 -9.05 -11.30
N TRP A 255 8.61 -9.26 -12.51
CA TRP A 255 7.57 -10.25 -12.76
C TRP A 255 7.65 -10.77 -14.22
N GLU A 256 6.96 -11.87 -14.52
CA GLU A 256 7.00 -12.55 -15.81
C GLU A 256 5.74 -12.21 -16.61
N PHE A 257 5.90 -11.47 -17.71
CA PHE A 257 4.78 -10.99 -18.53
C PHE A 257 3.91 -12.15 -19.06
N GLU A 258 4.55 -13.27 -19.41
CA GLU A 258 3.94 -14.46 -19.98
C GLU A 258 2.97 -15.17 -19.01
N ARG A 259 3.11 -14.95 -17.70
CA ARG A 259 2.18 -15.48 -16.69
C ARG A 259 0.90 -14.67 -16.57
N GLY A 260 0.88 -13.47 -17.16
CA GLY A 260 -0.20 -12.50 -16.99
C GLY A 260 -0.27 -11.94 -15.57
N VAL A 261 -0.84 -10.74 -15.44
CA VAL A 261 -0.99 -10.06 -14.15
C VAL A 261 -1.92 -10.80 -13.18
N GLU A 262 -2.86 -11.62 -13.70
CA GLU A 262 -3.78 -12.43 -12.88
C GLU A 262 -3.03 -13.36 -11.92
N SER A 263 -1.92 -13.97 -12.37
CA SER A 263 -1.09 -14.86 -11.57
C SER A 263 -0.48 -14.20 -10.32
N TYR A 264 -0.48 -12.86 -10.30
CA TYR A 264 0.08 -12.05 -9.22
C TYR A 264 -0.99 -11.47 -8.30
N LEU A 265 -2.27 -11.72 -8.56
CA LEU A 265 -3.35 -11.36 -7.63
C LEU A 265 -3.23 -12.19 -6.36
N ARG A 266 -2.97 -11.54 -5.22
CA ARG A 266 -2.93 -12.20 -3.92
C ARG A 266 -4.34 -12.38 -3.37
N GLU A 267 -4.73 -13.62 -3.09
CA GLU A 267 -5.98 -13.87 -2.37
C GLU A 267 -5.84 -13.48 -0.88
N ILE A 268 -6.61 -12.48 -0.46
CA ILE A 268 -6.67 -12.00 0.92
C ILE A 268 -7.81 -12.67 1.68
N LEU A 269 -9.01 -12.74 1.11
CA LEU A 269 -10.13 -13.51 1.65
C LEU A 269 -10.70 -14.48 0.61
N PRO A 270 -11.04 -15.72 0.97
CA PRO A 270 -10.95 -16.32 2.32
C PRO A 270 -9.50 -16.51 2.82
N GLY A 271 -8.52 -16.42 1.92
CA GLY A 271 -7.10 -16.52 2.25
C GLY A 271 -6.66 -17.96 2.48
N PRO A 272 -5.37 -18.20 2.77
CA PRO A 272 -4.87 -19.55 2.98
C PRO A 272 -5.54 -20.21 4.20
N PRO A 273 -5.74 -21.55 4.17
CA PRO A 273 -6.35 -22.26 5.29
C PRO A 273 -5.56 -22.09 6.58
N GLN A 274 -6.27 -21.90 7.70
CA GLN A 274 -5.71 -21.87 9.05
C GLN A 274 -5.53 -23.31 9.61
N PRO A 275 -4.60 -23.54 10.56
CA PRO A 275 -3.71 -22.56 11.20
C PRO A 275 -2.60 -22.11 10.25
N TYR A 276 -2.21 -20.84 10.40
CA TYR A 276 -1.00 -20.36 9.73
C TYR A 276 0.21 -21.08 10.31
N PRO A 277 1.24 -21.37 9.49
CA PRO A 277 2.47 -21.97 10.01
C PRO A 277 3.04 -21.07 11.10
N ASP A 278 3.35 -21.66 12.26
CA ASP A 278 3.96 -20.99 13.43
C ASP A 278 5.45 -20.68 13.20
N THR A 279 5.80 -20.42 11.95
CA THR A 279 7.18 -20.25 11.51
C THR A 279 7.46 -18.77 11.37
N ALA A 280 8.51 -18.30 12.06
CA ALA A 280 9.12 -17.00 11.78
C ALA A 280 9.70 -16.90 10.35
N GLU A 281 9.64 -17.96 9.55
CA GLU A 281 10.12 -18.01 8.18
C GLU A 281 9.19 -17.25 7.22
N VAL A 282 9.80 -16.43 6.37
CA VAL A 282 9.13 -15.67 5.31
C VAL A 282 8.72 -16.63 4.20
N ALA A 283 7.43 -16.67 3.86
CA ALA A 283 6.96 -17.37 2.68
C ALA A 283 7.06 -16.46 1.46
N TRP A 284 8.17 -16.55 0.72
CA TRP A 284 8.34 -15.83 -0.55
C TRP A 284 7.28 -16.24 -1.55
N ARG A 285 6.77 -15.26 -2.30
CA ARG A 285 5.70 -15.46 -3.26
C ARG A 285 6.19 -15.10 -4.65
N PHE A 286 5.62 -15.81 -5.63
CA PHE A 286 5.83 -15.51 -7.03
C PHE A 286 5.37 -14.11 -7.35
#